data_AF-A0A954EVI7-F1
#
_entry.id   AF-A0A954EVI7-F1
#
_cell.length_a   1.000
_cell.length_b   1.000
_cell.length_c   1.000
_cell.angle_alpha   90.00
_cell.angle_beta   90.00
_cell.angle_gamma   90.00
#
_symmetry.space_group_name_H-M   'P 1'
#
loop_
_entity.id
_entity.type
_entity.pdbx_description
1 polymer ?
#
loop_
_entity_poly.entity_id
_entity_poly.type
_entity_poly.pdbx_seq_one_letter_code
_entity_poly.pdbx_strand_id
1 'polypeptide(L)'
;MNPERGLATGGRFLGYYRVAEPKRMAMFSGESGMATIQETALRVSKAAGVSLHETGIIFSDTVPKFGDPLNMEAFRRFLEADGIEVVIIDPVYLCLPCDINPANLFDIGRLLRSVSDVCKEVGATPILVHHLKKTVANPYTPGQLEDIGWADRRGRFVRHGAFR
;
A
#
# COMPACT_ATOMS: atom_id res chain seq x y z
N MET A 1 -24.67 16.35 -11.98
CA MET A 1 -23.28 15.87 -11.95
C MET A 1 -23.26 14.70 -10.99
N ASN A 2 -22.97 13.48 -11.46
CA ASN A 2 -23.04 12.28 -10.62
C ASN A 2 -21.85 12.34 -9.65
N PRO A 3 -22.03 12.32 -8.32
CA PRO A 3 -20.91 12.49 -7.42
C PRO A 3 -20.00 11.27 -7.56
N GLU A 4 -18.83 11.48 -8.17
CA GLU A 4 -17.76 10.49 -8.19
C GLU A 4 -17.34 10.25 -6.75
N ARG A 5 -17.51 9.01 -6.27
CA ARG A 5 -17.30 8.65 -4.88
C ARG A 5 -16.50 7.36 -4.81
N GLY A 6 -15.49 7.33 -3.94
CA GLY A 6 -14.53 6.24 -3.82
C GLY A 6 -14.96 5.16 -2.81
N LEU A 7 -14.07 4.21 -2.56
CA LEU A 7 -14.32 3.10 -1.63
C LEU A 7 -14.76 3.58 -0.25
N ALA A 8 -14.10 4.59 0.34
CA ALA A 8 -14.43 5.13 1.65
C ALA A 8 -15.73 5.97 1.72
N THR A 9 -16.42 6.19 0.60
CA THR A 9 -17.63 7.04 0.54
C THR A 9 -18.82 6.40 -0.19
N GLY A 10 -18.65 5.17 -0.71
CA GLY A 10 -19.65 4.49 -1.53
C GLY A 10 -19.71 5.07 -2.95
N GLY A 11 -20.75 4.76 -3.73
CA GLY A 11 -20.97 5.33 -5.06
C GLY A 11 -20.22 4.63 -6.20
N ARG A 12 -19.28 5.31 -6.88
CA ARG A 12 -18.61 4.80 -8.09
C ARG A 12 -17.09 4.93 -8.00
N PHE A 13 -16.43 3.85 -7.59
CA PHE A 13 -14.98 3.78 -7.59
C PHE A 13 -14.43 3.79 -9.02
N LEU A 14 -13.46 4.68 -9.26
CA LEU A 14 -12.88 4.96 -10.58
C LEU A 14 -13.93 5.36 -11.64
N GLY A 15 -15.12 5.82 -11.24
CA GLY A 15 -16.21 6.17 -12.17
C GLY A 15 -16.99 4.96 -12.73
N TYR A 16 -16.49 3.74 -12.57
CA TYR A 16 -17.08 2.53 -13.19
C TYR A 16 -17.67 1.57 -12.15
N TYR A 17 -16.92 1.26 -11.09
CA TYR A 17 -17.26 0.19 -10.17
C TYR A 17 -18.22 0.66 -9.08
N ARG A 18 -19.42 0.07 -9.03
CA ARG A 18 -20.41 0.42 -8.02
C ARG A 18 -19.94 -0.06 -6.64
N VAL A 19 -19.89 0.86 -5.69
CA VAL A 19 -19.64 0.60 -4.27
C VAL A 19 -20.94 0.89 -3.53
N ALA A 20 -21.64 -0.16 -3.10
CA ALA A 20 -22.96 -0.03 -2.49
C ALA A 20 -22.90 0.73 -1.15
N GLU A 21 -21.88 0.45 -0.35
CA GLU A 21 -21.70 1.00 1.00
C GLU A 21 -20.25 1.46 1.18
N PRO A 22 -20.01 2.59 1.88
CA PRO A 22 -18.67 3.02 2.26
C PRO A 22 -17.89 1.91 2.94
N LYS A 23 -16.60 1.81 2.62
CA LYS A 23 -15.70 0.80 3.18
C LYS A 23 -14.77 1.41 4.22
N ARG A 24 -14.58 0.71 5.34
CA ARG A 24 -13.58 1.09 6.34
C ARG A 24 -12.19 0.80 5.80
N MET A 25 -11.35 1.83 5.68
CA MET A 25 -10.05 1.70 5.01
C MET A 25 -8.86 2.08 5.89
N ALA A 26 -7.73 1.42 5.64
CA ALA A 26 -6.43 1.83 6.14
C ALA A 26 -5.42 1.95 4.99
N MET A 27 -4.51 2.94 5.06
CA MET A 27 -3.42 3.13 4.11
C MET A 27 -2.09 3.23 4.85
N PHE A 28 -1.17 2.33 4.49
CA PHE A 28 0.20 2.28 4.97
C PHE A 28 1.13 2.76 3.86
N SER A 29 1.73 3.94 4.04
CA SER A 29 2.59 4.58 3.03
C SER A 29 4.02 4.77 3.56
N GLY A 30 4.96 3.95 3.12
CA GLY A 30 6.33 3.96 3.65
C GLY A 30 7.32 4.89 2.94
N GLU A 31 7.01 5.39 1.74
CA GLU A 31 7.91 6.27 0.97
C GLU A 31 7.76 7.75 1.31
N SER A 32 6.62 8.13 1.88
CA SER A 32 6.29 9.50 2.23
C SER A 32 6.10 9.62 3.73
N GLY A 33 6.58 10.72 4.33
CA GLY A 33 6.28 11.02 5.73
C GLY A 33 4.84 11.49 5.93
N MET A 34 4.32 11.38 7.16
CA MET A 34 2.93 11.71 7.51
C MET A 34 2.45 13.08 7.02
N ALA A 35 3.28 14.12 7.06
CA ALA A 35 2.91 15.45 6.57
C ALA A 35 2.55 15.48 5.07
N THR A 36 3.27 14.70 4.25
CA THR A 36 3.02 14.60 2.80
C THR A 36 1.75 13.79 2.52
N ILE A 37 1.55 12.71 3.28
CA ILE A 37 0.34 11.89 3.22
C ILE A 37 -0.88 12.76 3.56
N GLN A 38 -0.81 13.52 4.65
CA GLN A 38 -1.88 14.38 5.12
C GLN A 38 -2.23 15.48 4.10
N GLU A 39 -1.22 16.20 3.57
CA GLU A 39 -1.44 17.23 2.55
C GLU A 39 -2.14 16.63 1.32
N THR A 40 -1.65 15.49 0.84
CA THR A 40 -2.18 14.84 -0.36
C THR A 40 -3.62 14.37 -0.13
N ALA A 41 -3.90 13.73 1.02
CA ALA A 41 -5.23 13.28 1.37
C ALA A 41 -6.22 14.45 1.46
N LEU A 42 -5.82 15.57 2.09
CA LEU A 42 -6.65 16.77 2.18
C LEU A 42 -6.95 17.36 0.79
N ARG A 43 -5.94 17.43 -0.09
CA ARG A 43 -6.10 17.95 -1.45
C ARG A 43 -7.02 17.08 -2.29
N VAL A 44 -6.87 15.75 -2.23
CA VAL A 44 -7.76 14.79 -2.91
C VAL A 44 -9.17 14.90 -2.37
N SER A 45 -9.34 14.96 -1.05
CA SER A 45 -10.65 15.10 -0.40
C SER A 45 -11.36 16.39 -0.82
N LYS A 46 -10.62 17.51 -0.88
CA LYS A 46 -11.13 18.80 -1.36
C LYS A 46 -11.58 18.74 -2.81
N ALA A 47 -10.79 18.11 -3.69
CA ALA A 47 -11.14 17.93 -5.10
C ALA A 47 -12.37 17.02 -5.28
N ALA A 48 -12.52 16.00 -4.43
CA ALA A 48 -13.67 15.10 -4.41
C ALA A 48 -14.93 15.73 -3.77
N GLY A 49 -14.82 16.90 -3.13
CA GLY A 49 -15.92 17.52 -2.40
C GLY A 49 -16.36 16.71 -1.16
N VAL A 50 -15.42 15.98 -0.56
CA VAL A 50 -15.65 15.10 0.60
C VAL A 50 -14.87 15.64 1.80
N SER A 51 -15.38 15.46 3.02
CA SER A 51 -14.62 15.70 4.25
C SER A 51 -13.74 14.50 4.58
N LEU A 52 -12.42 14.68 4.62
CA LEU A 52 -11.48 13.59 4.92
C LEU A 52 -11.77 12.98 6.30
N HIS A 53 -12.12 13.80 7.28
CA HIS A 53 -12.49 13.35 8.62
C HIS A 53 -13.71 12.40 8.59
N GLU A 54 -14.72 12.70 7.78
CA GLU A 54 -15.93 11.87 7.67
C GLU A 54 -15.68 10.53 6.96
N THR A 55 -14.61 10.42 6.17
CA THR A 55 -14.26 9.15 5.51
C THR A 55 -13.76 8.08 6.50
N GLY A 56 -13.24 8.50 7.66
CA GLY A 56 -12.70 7.60 8.66
C GLY A 56 -11.51 6.75 8.19
N ILE A 57 -10.82 7.14 7.10
CA ILE A 57 -9.63 6.44 6.62
C ILE A 57 -8.49 6.60 7.63
N ILE A 58 -7.87 5.48 7.98
CA ILE A 58 -6.69 5.47 8.86
C ILE A 58 -5.43 5.53 7.99
N PHE A 59 -4.51 6.43 8.32
CA PHE A 59 -3.22 6.56 7.63
C PHE A 59 -2.06 6.24 8.57
N SER A 60 -1.05 5.55 8.05
CA SER A 60 0.21 5.27 8.73
C SER A 60 1.37 5.49 7.77
N ASP A 61 2.44 6.16 8.22
CA ASP A 61 3.72 6.23 7.50
C ASP A 61 4.68 5.09 7.88
N THR A 62 4.25 4.22 8.81
CA THR A 62 4.97 3.02 9.21
C THR A 62 4.29 1.79 8.62
N VAL A 63 5.01 1.03 7.79
CA VAL A 63 4.48 -0.16 7.10
C VAL A 63 4.65 -1.44 7.93
N PRO A 64 3.77 -2.46 7.75
CA PRO A 64 3.95 -3.77 8.38
C PRO A 64 5.21 -4.48 7.86
N LYS A 65 5.76 -5.40 8.65
CA LYS A 65 6.91 -6.24 8.30
C LYS A 65 6.44 -7.64 7.99
N PHE A 66 6.48 -8.02 6.72
CA PHE A 66 6.06 -9.34 6.27
C PHE A 66 7.07 -10.40 6.72
N GLY A 67 6.56 -11.55 7.17
CA GLY A 67 7.38 -12.65 7.65
C GLY A 67 7.83 -12.55 9.11
N ASP A 68 7.61 -11.41 9.79
CA ASP A 68 7.75 -11.29 11.24
C ASP A 68 6.44 -11.69 11.93
N PRO A 69 6.37 -12.82 12.66
CA PRO A 69 5.12 -13.30 13.26
C PRO A 69 4.50 -12.32 14.25
N LEU A 70 5.33 -11.58 15.01
CA LEU A 70 4.82 -10.62 15.99
C LEU A 70 4.23 -9.39 15.30
N ASN A 71 4.88 -8.92 14.24
CA ASN A 71 4.36 -7.81 13.46
C ASN A 71 3.08 -8.18 12.71
N MET A 72 3.03 -9.38 12.11
CA MET A 72 1.85 -9.86 11.41
C MET A 72 0.66 -10.08 12.35
N GLU A 73 0.90 -10.56 13.57
CA GLU A 73 -0.14 -10.67 14.60
C GLU A 73 -0.64 -9.29 15.06
N ALA A 74 0.26 -8.32 15.25
CA ALA A 74 -0.14 -6.95 15.57
C ALA A 74 -0.96 -6.31 14.42
N PHE A 75 -0.55 -6.57 13.17
CA PHE A 75 -1.26 -6.13 11.99
C PHE A 75 -2.66 -6.75 11.90
N ARG A 76 -2.79 -8.07 12.11
CA ARG A 76 -4.07 -8.78 12.20
C ARG A 76 -4.99 -8.14 13.24
N ARG A 77 -4.49 -7.95 14.46
CA ARG A 77 -5.24 -7.35 15.56
C ARG A 77 -5.69 -5.93 15.26
N PHE A 78 -4.87 -5.13 14.58
CA PHE A 78 -5.25 -3.80 14.11
C PHE A 78 -6.43 -3.87 13.12
N LEU A 79 -6.32 -4.73 12.10
CA LEU A 79 -7.39 -4.88 11.11
C LEU A 79 -8.72 -5.30 11.75
N GLU A 80 -8.68 -6.24 12.70
CA GLU A 80 -9.85 -6.70 13.46
C GLU A 80 -10.43 -5.62 14.35
N ALA A 81 -9.59 -4.96 15.15
CA ALA A 81 -10.04 -3.98 16.14
C ALA A 81 -10.69 -2.76 15.49
N ASP A 82 -10.16 -2.31 14.35
CA ASP A 82 -10.70 -1.17 13.61
C ASP A 82 -11.74 -1.58 12.55
N GLY A 83 -11.99 -2.88 12.37
CA GLY A 83 -12.95 -3.42 11.41
C GLY A 83 -12.62 -3.01 9.97
N ILE A 84 -11.34 -3.08 9.60
CA ILE A 84 -10.85 -2.65 8.28
C ILE A 84 -11.34 -3.63 7.20
N GLU A 85 -11.99 -3.10 6.17
CA GLU A 85 -12.49 -3.89 5.03
C GLU A 85 -11.55 -3.81 3.81
N VAL A 86 -10.78 -2.73 3.68
CA VAL A 86 -9.79 -2.56 2.62
C VAL A 86 -8.50 -1.97 3.19
N VAL A 87 -7.37 -2.61 2.93
CA VAL A 87 -6.06 -2.13 3.37
C VAL A 87 -5.15 -1.89 2.18
N ILE A 88 -4.58 -0.69 2.08
CA ILE A 88 -3.61 -0.31 1.04
C ILE A 88 -2.22 -0.32 1.66
N ILE A 89 -1.28 -1.01 1.02
CA ILE A 89 0.13 -1.04 1.43
C ILE A 89 0.98 -0.54 0.26
N ASP A 90 1.63 0.59 0.46
CA ASP A 90 2.41 1.29 -0.54
C ASP A 90 3.76 1.80 -0.01
N PRO A 91 4.89 1.39 -0.57
CA PRO A 91 5.09 0.23 -1.43
C PRO A 91 5.32 -1.03 -0.60
N VAL A 92 4.96 -2.18 -1.17
CA VAL A 92 5.17 -3.51 -0.54
C VAL A 92 6.63 -3.80 -0.24
N TYR A 93 7.58 -3.27 -1.02
CA TYR A 93 8.97 -3.65 -0.83
C TYR A 93 9.55 -3.21 0.52
N LEU A 94 9.02 -2.13 1.11
CA LEU A 94 9.43 -1.67 2.44
C LEU A 94 8.92 -2.61 3.54
N CYS A 95 7.96 -3.48 3.23
CA CYS A 95 7.46 -4.51 4.11
C CYS A 95 8.31 -5.79 4.07
N LEU A 96 9.17 -5.96 3.07
CA LEU A 96 9.94 -7.19 2.89
C LEU A 96 11.17 -7.21 3.82
N PRO A 97 11.51 -8.38 4.39
CA PRO A 97 12.75 -8.59 5.12
C PRO A 97 14.00 -8.27 4.30
N CYS A 98 15.03 -7.71 4.95
CA CYS A 98 16.29 -7.29 4.31
C CYS A 98 17.10 -8.44 3.70
N ASP A 99 16.89 -9.67 4.17
CA ASP A 99 17.62 -10.89 3.82
C ASP A 99 17.01 -11.65 2.64
N ILE A 100 15.82 -11.25 2.17
CA ILE A 100 15.22 -11.87 0.99
C ILE A 100 15.86 -11.32 -0.27
N ASN A 101 16.17 -12.22 -1.20
CA ASN A 101 16.54 -11.84 -2.55
C ASN A 101 15.27 -11.39 -3.30
N PRO A 102 15.10 -10.08 -3.59
CA PRO A 102 13.88 -9.60 -4.22
C PRO A 102 13.79 -9.98 -5.71
N ALA A 103 14.82 -10.61 -6.29
CA ALA A 103 14.74 -11.24 -7.60
C ALA A 103 14.09 -12.64 -7.56
N ASN A 104 13.94 -13.24 -6.38
CA ASN A 104 13.28 -14.54 -6.22
C ASN A 104 11.77 -14.38 -6.05
N LEU A 105 11.04 -14.55 -7.16
CA LEU A 105 9.58 -14.48 -7.20
C LEU A 105 8.88 -15.49 -6.26
N PHE A 106 9.50 -16.63 -5.97
CA PHE A 106 8.92 -17.62 -5.06
C PHE A 106 8.93 -17.14 -3.61
N ASP A 107 10.01 -16.48 -3.18
CA ASP A 107 10.13 -15.94 -1.82
C ASP A 107 9.18 -14.75 -1.63
N ILE A 108 9.13 -13.84 -2.61
CA ILE A 108 8.17 -12.74 -2.62
C ILE A 108 6.73 -13.29 -2.62
N GLY A 109 6.43 -14.26 -3.48
CA GLY A 109 5.11 -14.87 -3.56
C GLY A 109 4.65 -15.50 -2.24
N ARG A 110 5.58 -16.10 -1.48
CA ARG A 110 5.30 -16.64 -0.14
C ARG A 110 4.91 -15.55 0.85
N LEU A 111 5.64 -14.43 0.85
CA LEU A 111 5.33 -13.31 1.75
C LEU A 111 4.04 -12.59 1.36
N LEU A 112 3.82 -12.34 0.08
CA LEU A 112 2.57 -11.77 -0.42
C LEU A 112 1.36 -12.64 -0.06
N ARG A 113 1.53 -13.96 -0.11
CA ARG A 113 0.50 -14.90 0.36
C ARG A 113 0.26 -14.74 1.86
N SER A 114 1.30 -14.66 2.69
CA SER A 114 1.11 -14.52 4.14
C SER A 114 0.31 -13.27 4.53
N VAL A 115 0.53 -12.12 3.88
CA VAL A 115 -0.27 -10.92 4.16
C VAL A 115 -1.69 -11.07 3.62
N SER A 116 -1.85 -11.71 2.46
CA SER A 116 -3.17 -11.97 1.87
C SER A 116 -4.02 -12.90 2.74
N ASP A 117 -3.40 -13.93 3.31
CA ASP A 117 -4.08 -14.87 4.21
C ASP A 117 -4.54 -14.17 5.49
N VAL A 118 -3.68 -13.35 6.12
CA VAL A 118 -4.06 -12.52 7.27
C VAL A 118 -5.23 -11.59 6.94
N CYS A 119 -5.18 -10.89 5.82
CA CYS A 119 -6.27 -10.01 5.40
C CYS A 119 -7.57 -10.81 5.16
N LYS A 120 -7.47 -11.98 4.54
CA LYS A 120 -8.62 -12.84 4.26
C LYS A 120 -9.27 -13.38 5.54
N GLU A 121 -8.47 -13.77 6.52
CA GLU A 121 -8.96 -14.27 7.82
C GLU A 121 -9.80 -13.23 8.56
N VAL A 122 -9.43 -11.94 8.46
CA VAL A 122 -10.15 -10.83 9.09
C VAL A 122 -11.25 -10.23 8.21
N GLY A 123 -11.42 -10.74 6.98
CA GLY A 123 -12.39 -10.21 6.01
C GLY A 123 -11.98 -8.91 5.30
N ALA A 124 -10.70 -8.54 5.37
CA ALA A 124 -10.13 -7.38 4.69
C ALA A 124 -9.62 -7.73 3.29
N THR A 125 -9.78 -6.80 2.34
CA THR A 125 -9.21 -6.90 0.99
C THR A 125 -7.90 -6.11 0.91
N PRO A 126 -6.75 -6.76 0.62
CA PRO A 126 -5.49 -6.04 0.44
C PRO A 126 -5.37 -5.43 -0.96
N ILE A 127 -4.85 -4.20 -1.03
CA ILE A 127 -4.36 -3.54 -2.24
C ILE A 127 -2.85 -3.33 -2.04
N LEU A 128 -2.07 -4.02 -2.85
CA LEU A 128 -0.63 -4.11 -2.71
C LEU A 128 0.04 -3.34 -3.85
N VAL A 129 0.68 -2.22 -3.52
CA VAL A 129 1.39 -1.39 -4.51
C VAL A 129 2.84 -1.86 -4.59
N HIS A 130 3.26 -2.28 -5.79
CA HIS A 130 4.58 -2.82 -6.03
C HIS A 130 5.26 -2.10 -7.20
N HIS A 131 6.52 -1.74 -7.02
CA HIS A 131 7.33 -1.15 -8.09
C HIS A 131 7.71 -2.22 -9.11
N LEU A 132 7.58 -1.88 -10.39
CA LEU A 132 8.11 -2.71 -11.48
C LEU A 132 9.56 -2.32 -11.77
N LYS A 133 10.30 -3.23 -12.43
CA LYS A 133 11.68 -2.93 -12.88
C LYS A 133 11.75 -1.62 -13.65
N LYS A 134 12.73 -0.79 -13.32
CA LYS A 134 13.00 0.49 -13.99
C LYS A 134 13.47 0.34 -15.45
N THR A 135 13.88 -0.87 -15.86
CA THR A 135 14.47 -1.16 -17.16
C THR A 135 13.58 -2.13 -17.94
N VAL A 136 12.46 -1.62 -18.41
CA VAL A 136 11.63 -2.28 -19.42
C VAL A 136 12.02 -1.71 -20.79
N ALA A 137 12.17 -2.57 -21.79
CA ALA A 137 12.50 -2.14 -23.16
C ALA A 137 11.46 -1.16 -23.73
N ASN A 138 10.23 -1.21 -23.21
CA ASN A 138 9.17 -0.26 -23.49
C ASN A 138 8.38 0.07 -22.19
N PRO A 139 8.43 1.30 -21.67
CA PRO A 139 7.70 1.69 -20.46
C PRO A 139 6.18 1.76 -20.62
N TYR A 140 5.65 1.64 -21.84
CA TYR A 140 4.21 1.67 -22.12
C TYR A 140 3.58 0.29 -22.26
N THR A 141 4.36 -0.79 -22.19
CA THR A 141 3.81 -2.15 -22.18
C THR A 141 3.29 -2.51 -20.79
N PRO A 142 2.11 -3.15 -20.67
CA PRO A 142 1.63 -3.65 -19.38
C PRO A 142 2.65 -4.59 -18.72
N GLY A 143 2.96 -4.31 -17.45
CA GLY A 143 3.89 -5.13 -16.67
C GLY A 143 3.42 -6.58 -16.59
N GLN A 144 4.36 -7.51 -16.76
CA GLN A 144 4.17 -8.94 -16.61
C GLN A 144 4.53 -9.38 -15.19
N LEU A 145 4.14 -10.60 -14.80
CA LEU A 145 4.50 -11.17 -13.49
C LEU A 145 6.01 -11.21 -13.27
N GLU A 146 6.78 -11.38 -14.35
CA GLU A 146 8.24 -11.39 -14.36
C GLU A 146 8.87 -10.02 -14.05
N ASP A 147 8.11 -8.93 -14.24
CA ASP A 147 8.52 -7.56 -13.94
C ASP A 147 8.38 -7.22 -12.45
N ILE A 148 7.73 -8.08 -11.67
CA ILE A 148 7.66 -8.01 -10.19
C ILE A 148 9.00 -8.43 -9.57
N GLY A 149 9.78 -9.27 -10.26
CA GLY A 149 11.11 -9.68 -9.82
C GLY A 149 12.05 -8.49 -9.88
N TRP A 150 12.83 -8.22 -8.84
CA TRP A 150 13.68 -7.03 -8.81
C TRP A 150 14.87 -7.11 -9.77
N ALA A 151 15.25 -5.98 -10.35
CA ALA A 151 16.61 -5.74 -10.85
C ALA A 151 17.09 -4.33 -10.46
N ASP A 152 18.28 -4.30 -9.87
CA ASP A 152 19.16 -3.18 -9.51
C ASP A 152 18.91 -2.40 -8.18
N ARG A 153 19.55 -2.90 -7.11
CA ARG A 153 20.09 -2.08 -6.01
C ARG A 153 21.40 -1.44 -6.51
N ARG A 154 21.35 -0.24 -7.10
CA ARG A 154 22.56 0.59 -7.25
C ARG A 154 22.83 1.29 -5.93
N GLY A 155 23.47 0.56 -5.01
CA GLY A 155 24.09 1.15 -3.84
C GLY A 155 25.17 2.15 -4.26
N ARG A 156 24.89 3.45 -4.11
CA ARG A 156 25.94 4.45 -3.91
C ARG A 156 25.94 4.79 -2.44
N PHE A 157 26.91 4.24 -1.71
CA PHE A 157 27.39 4.85 -0.48
C PHE A 157 27.85 6.26 -0.82
N VAL A 158 27.10 7.27 -0.39
CA VAL A 158 27.60 8.64 -0.32
C VAL A 158 27.95 8.89 1.13
N ARG A 159 29.24 8.81 1.45
CA ARG A 159 29.81 9.39 2.67
C ARG A 159 29.47 10.88 2.68
N HIS A 160 28.58 11.32 3.56
CA HIS A 160 28.49 12.75 3.87
C HIS A 160 29.51 13.08 4.95
N GLY A 161 30.52 13.85 4.54
CA GLY A 161 31.39 14.57 5.43
C GLY A 161 30.62 15.65 6.20
N ALA A 162 31.18 16.00 7.34
CA ALA A 162 30.71 17.03 8.24
C ALA A 162 30.40 18.34 7.51
N PHE A 163 29.29 18.97 7.87
CA PHE A 163 29.12 20.40 7.73
C PHE A 163 28.79 20.99 9.11
N ARG A 164 29.48 22.10 9.36
CA ARG A 164 29.47 22.95 10.56
C ARG A 164 28.14 23.66 10.72
#